data_AF-A0A534ACM0-F1
#
_entry.id   AF-A0A534ACM0-F1
#
_cell.length_a   1.000
_cell.length_b   1.000
_cell.length_c   1.000
_cell.angle_alpha   90.00
_cell.angle_beta   90.00
_cell.angle_gamma   90.00
#
_symmetry.space_group_name_H-M   'P 1'
#
loop_
_entity.id
_entity.type
_entity.pdbx_description
1 polymer ?
#
loop_
_entity_poly.entity_id
_entity_poly.type
_entity_poly.pdbx_seq_one_letter_code
_entity_poly.pdbx_strand_id
1 'polypeptide(L)' 'QAARVSNVTAFMYLGELVEIGPTGQIFTAPRSRRTDDYVTGKFG' A
#
# COMPACT_ATOMS: atom_id res chain seq x y z
N GLN A 1 -3.10 6.15 -9.27
CA GLN A 1 -3.07 5.59 -10.65
C GLN A 1 -2.76 4.08 -10.64
N ALA A 2 -1.85 3.58 -9.77
CA ALA A 2 -1.59 2.13 -9.59
C ALA A 2 -2.84 1.28 -9.28
N ALA A 3 -3.76 1.82 -8.47
CA ALA A 3 -5.02 1.17 -8.10
C ALA A 3 -5.91 0.71 -9.28
N ARG A 4 -5.73 1.30 -10.48
CA ARG A 4 -6.60 1.06 -11.64
C ARG A 4 -5.97 0.20 -12.74
N VAL A 5 -4.67 -0.07 -12.67
CA VAL A 5 -3.92 -0.68 -13.79
C VAL A 5 -3.14 -1.93 -13.36
N SER A 6 -2.76 -2.04 -12.09
CA SER A 6 -1.95 -3.16 -11.60
C SER A 6 -2.81 -4.21 -10.87
N ASN A 7 -2.55 -5.50 -11.12
CA ASN A 7 -3.15 -6.60 -10.33
C ASN A 7 -2.50 -6.74 -8.94
N VAL A 8 -1.22 -6.40 -8.84
CA VAL A 8 -0.40 -6.48 -7.61
C VAL A 8 0.26 -5.14 -7.36
N THR A 9 0.32 -4.73 -6.09
CA THR A 9 1.00 -3.52 -5.64
C THR A 9 1.99 -3.86 -4.53
N ALA A 10 3.17 -3.24 -4.59
CA ALA A 10 4.17 -3.27 -3.53
C ALA A 10 4.30 -1.88 -2.92
N PHE A 11 4.20 -1.79 -1.59
CA PHE A 11 4.50 -0.60 -0.82
C PHE A 11 5.94 -0.71 -0.29
N MET A 12 6.77 0.28 -0.65
CA MET A 12 8.13 0.42 -0.15
C MET A 12 8.27 1.72 0.62
N TYR A 13 9.05 1.69 1.69
CA TYR A 13 9.34 2.87 2.51
C TYR A 13 10.82 2.88 2.86
N LEU A 14 11.52 3.99 2.55
CA LEU A 14 12.95 4.17 2.81
C LEU A 14 13.85 3.03 2.29
N GLY A 15 13.49 2.45 1.14
CA GLY A 15 14.23 1.34 0.52
C GLY A 15 13.87 -0.05 1.05
N GLU A 16 12.95 -0.15 2.01
CA GLU A 16 12.45 -1.43 2.52
C GLU A 16 11.10 -1.80 1.89
N LEU A 17 10.94 -3.06 1.50
CA LEU A 17 9.64 -3.61 1.10
C LEU A 17 8.78 -3.83 2.35
N VAL A 18 7.75 -3.02 2.53
CA VAL A 18 6.89 -3.05 3.70
C VAL A 18 5.70 -3.98 3.51
N GLU A 19 5.09 -3.99 2.32
CA GLU A 19 3.96 -4.87 2.00
C GLU A 19 3.84 -5.11 0.50
N ILE A 20 3.43 -6.31 0.09
CA ILE A 20 3.10 -6.63 -1.31
C ILE A 20 1.85 -7.52 -1.34
N GLY A 21 0.96 -7.26 -2.29
CA GLY A 21 -0.26 -8.05 -2.42
C GLY A 21 -1.20 -7.55 -3.51
N PRO A 22 -2.41 -8.12 -3.62
CA PRO A 22 -3.42 -7.66 -4.55
C PRO A 22 -3.67 -6.17 -4.39
N THR A 23 -3.67 -5.44 -5.50
CA THR A 23 -3.79 -3.98 -5.49
C THR A 23 -5.00 -3.51 -4.70
N GLY A 24 -6.15 -4.16 -4.85
CA GLY A 24 -7.36 -3.84 -4.08
C GLY A 24 -7.10 -3.90 -2.57
N GLN A 25 -6.47 -4.99 -2.09
CA GLN A 25 -6.15 -5.18 -0.68
C GLN A 25 -5.23 -4.06 -0.16
N ILE A 26 -4.17 -3.72 -0.90
CA ILE A 26 -3.21 -2.67 -0.49
C ILE A 26 -3.91 -1.31 -0.29
N PHE A 27 -4.90 -0.98 -1.12
CA PHE A 27 -5.56 0.34 -1.08
C PHE A 27 -6.85 0.38 -0.23
N THR A 28 -7.46 -0.76 0.11
CA THR A 28 -8.74 -0.78 0.85
C THR A 28 -8.66 -1.45 2.22
N ALA A 29 -7.78 -2.43 2.41
CA ALA A 29 -7.62 -3.18 3.65
C ALA A 29 -6.18 -3.69 3.77
N PRO A 30 -5.17 -2.79 3.88
CA PRO A 30 -3.79 -3.20 4.01
C PRO A 30 -3.56 -3.96 5.32
N ARG A 31 -2.59 -4.88 5.33
CA ARG A 31 -2.26 -5.70 6.49
C ARG A 31 -1.27 -5.01 7.43
N SER A 32 -0.42 -4.14 6.90
CA SER A 32 0.53 -3.36 7.69
C SER A 32 -0.05 -2.02 8.08
N ARG A 33 0.07 -1.67 9.36
CA ARG A 33 -0.31 -0.34 9.86
C ARG A 33 0.43 0.80 9.14
N ARG A 34 1.70 0.59 8.76
CA ARG A 34 2.47 1.59 7.99
C ARG A 34 1.86 1.83 6.61
N THR A 35 1.35 0.78 5.97
CA THR A 35 0.64 0.89 4.69
C THR A 35 -0.71 1.59 4.88
N ASP A 36 -1.47 1.25 5.94
CA ASP A 36 -2.74 1.94 6.28
C ASP A 36 -2.53 3.44 6.48
N ASP A 37 -1.57 3.81 7.32
CA ASP A 37 -1.27 5.20 7.64
C ASP A 37 -0.89 5.98 6.36
N TYR A 38 -0.17 5.34 5.42
CA TYR A 38 0.29 5.95 4.15
C TYR A 38 -0.85 6.10 3.15
N VAL A 39 -1.64 5.05 2.97
CA VAL A 39 -2.76 5.05 2.03
C VAL A 39 -3.90 5.96 2.49
N THR A 40 -4.16 6.03 3.79
CA THR A 40 -5.23 6.86 4.37
C THR A 40 -4.81 8.30 4.62
N GLY A 41 -3.53 8.65 4.41
CA GLY A 41 -3.02 10.01 4.62
C GLY A 41 -2.94 10.42 6.08
N LYS A 42 -2.85 9.47 7.03
CA LYS A 42 -2.58 9.77 8.45
C LYS A 42 -1.13 10.23 8.70
N PHE A 43 -0.27 10.13 7.70
CA PHE A 43 1.00 10.84 7.67
C PHE A 43 0.77 12.28 7.19
N GLY A 44 0.40 13.18 8.12
CA GLY A 44 0.49 14.64 7.94
C GLY A 44 -0.32 15.25 6.80
#